data_AF-A0A968MML5-F1
#
_entry.id   AF-A0A968MML5-F1
#
_cell.length_a   1.000
_cell.length_b   1.000
_cell.length_c   1.000
_cell.angle_alpha   90.00
_cell.angle_beta   90.00
_cell.angle_gamma   90.00
#
_symmetry.space_group_name_H-M   'P 1'
#
loop_
_entity.id
_entity.type
_entity.pdbx_description
1 polymer ?
#
loop_
_entity_poly.entity_id
_entity_poly.type
_entity_poly.pdbx_seq_one_letter_code
_entity_poly.pdbx_strand_id
1 'polypeptide(L)'
;MKGLAERLERPAMVALQSVAGGEDGGLYAKKPLRIPRTNVADLFPSRVIAGVRPSAAGAGEWVEILNSGEEAIEGIEVVASIPGFTVEGPTESGPRLLSGEAARVPISLGFERDKLREHDQNLTTFMELSLRYRVGDFVVQDRLRRPVTLYHRNALTWADPNAVASFVTATSDSVQTVARRLSQAIPEASRADALSLPVGIFAYLSQLAYATDPVSPFGSDVIDYIQYPVQTISRGAGDCDDLAVLFAALAEAVGLPTLLLTTPGHIFVAVPTGRPAHSLETGIRETGMSLMEYDGRLWLPLDTSLVDRSFEEAWTRGAKLVADSTRLRKLGVIDVRAAWATHPPVDLSPSHEVVASQMPEVATKVSDGAQKARVRFQRELGTLLAAVEGEAARRPDDFSMLNRRGIVLVALGRLDEASSSFRRSVELGASEPGPSNNLGNLLLLGGNAVEALHWYDEALELARTEEEVRRRIVLNRLLAAWMLDPAGSRFLELVLGANDDDLRAFYQGVNGGPLRGGANAEDPSSVASISASDVPVDRLVHWL
;
A
#
# COMPACT_ATOMS: atom_id res chain seq x y z
N MET A 1 8.04 76.98 -29.41
CA MET A 1 7.35 75.67 -29.43
C MET A 1 7.96 74.84 -30.58
N LYS A 2 9.18 74.28 -30.59
CA LYS A 2 10.06 73.70 -29.55
C LYS A 2 9.27 73.00 -28.46
N GLY A 3 9.15 71.68 -28.56
CA GLY A 3 8.73 70.82 -27.44
C GLY A 3 7.76 69.72 -27.81
N LEU A 4 8.25 68.48 -27.70
CA LEU A 4 7.51 67.25 -27.40
C LEU A 4 6.48 66.75 -28.43
N ALA A 5 6.85 65.71 -29.18
CA ALA A 5 6.47 64.34 -28.82
C ALA A 5 7.01 63.33 -29.85
N GLU A 6 8.33 63.31 -30.03
CA GLU A 6 9.04 62.07 -30.35
C GLU A 6 9.11 61.26 -29.06
N ARG A 7 8.30 60.20 -28.93
CA ARG A 7 8.49 59.08 -27.98
C ARG A 7 7.45 57.98 -28.19
N LEU A 8 7.61 57.24 -29.29
CA LEU A 8 7.12 55.87 -29.40
C LEU A 8 8.30 55.03 -29.88
N GLU A 9 9.22 54.76 -28.95
CA GLU A 9 10.33 53.84 -29.15
C GLU A 9 9.79 52.40 -29.22
N ARG A 10 10.30 51.69 -30.23
CA ARG A 10 10.14 50.27 -30.47
C ARG A 10 10.63 49.48 -29.25
N PRO A 11 10.04 48.34 -28.89
CA PRO A 11 10.58 47.48 -27.85
C PRO A 11 11.99 47.03 -28.26
N ALA A 12 12.98 47.38 -27.46
CA ALA A 12 14.35 46.94 -27.63
C ALA A 12 14.40 45.42 -27.49
N MET A 13 14.83 44.73 -28.54
CA MET A 13 15.30 43.35 -28.43
C MET A 13 16.48 43.33 -27.47
N VAL A 14 16.29 42.75 -26.29
CA VAL A 14 17.38 42.40 -25.37
C VAL A 14 18.21 41.33 -26.06
N ALA A 15 19.42 41.67 -26.47
CA ALA A 15 20.38 40.72 -27.00
C ALA A 15 20.76 39.72 -25.90
N LEU A 16 20.43 38.45 -26.11
CA LEU A 16 20.96 37.31 -25.35
C LEU A 16 22.47 37.24 -25.62
N GLN A 17 23.30 37.83 -24.76
CA GLN A 17 24.73 37.53 -24.73
C GLN A 17 24.94 36.28 -23.86
N SER A 18 25.17 35.13 -24.50
CA SER A 18 25.72 33.96 -23.82
C SER A 18 27.18 34.28 -23.45
N VAL A 19 27.47 34.43 -22.16
CA VAL A 19 28.86 34.44 -21.69
C VAL A 19 29.32 32.98 -21.62
N ALA A 20 29.71 32.45 -22.78
CA ALA A 20 30.52 31.22 -22.83
C ALA A 20 31.92 31.58 -22.32
N GLY A 21 32.41 30.82 -21.34
CA GLY A 21 33.71 31.05 -20.71
C GLY A 21 34.85 30.99 -21.73
N GLY A 22 35.31 32.15 -22.15
CA GLY A 22 36.59 32.38 -22.82
C GLY A 22 37.43 33.32 -21.95
N GLU A 23 38.74 33.15 -21.99
CA GLU A 23 39.76 33.71 -21.09
C GLU A 23 39.90 35.25 -21.06
N ASP A 24 38.94 36.01 -21.61
CA ASP A 24 38.97 37.48 -21.59
C ASP A 24 37.94 38.04 -20.59
N GLY A 25 38.46 38.76 -19.60
CA GLY A 25 37.72 39.26 -18.43
C GLY A 25 36.52 40.14 -18.75
N GLY A 26 35.31 39.58 -18.57
CA GLY A 26 34.06 40.31 -18.36
C GLY A 26 33.85 40.65 -16.87
N LEU A 27 32.96 41.61 -16.59
CA LEU A 27 32.71 42.24 -15.26
C LEU A 27 32.49 41.27 -14.07
N TYR A 28 32.22 39.98 -14.30
CA TYR A 28 32.16 38.95 -13.27
C TYR A 28 33.03 37.75 -13.65
N ALA A 29 34.35 37.90 -13.54
CA ALA A 29 35.31 36.79 -13.70
C ALA A 29 35.08 35.64 -12.69
N LYS A 30 34.31 35.88 -11.62
CA LYS A 30 33.80 34.86 -10.70
C LYS A 30 32.26 34.89 -10.70
N LYS A 31 31.64 33.77 -11.02
CA LYS A 31 30.18 33.58 -10.95
C LYS A 31 29.70 33.83 -9.50
N PRO A 32 28.78 34.79 -9.26
CA PRO A 32 28.45 35.24 -7.91
C PRO A 32 27.57 34.22 -7.16
N LEU A 33 26.70 33.48 -7.86
CA LEU A 33 25.91 32.40 -7.26
C LEU A 33 26.74 31.11 -7.17
N ARG A 34 26.86 30.54 -5.98
CA ARG A 34 27.56 29.27 -5.73
C ARG A 34 26.62 28.22 -5.16
N ILE A 35 26.94 26.94 -5.38
CA ILE A 35 26.28 25.81 -4.72
C ILE A 35 27.27 25.12 -3.77
N PRO A 36 27.44 25.61 -2.53
CA PRO A 36 28.38 25.01 -1.57
C PRO A 36 27.96 23.61 -1.11
N ARG A 37 26.66 23.32 -1.02
CA ARG A 37 26.14 22.04 -0.50
C ARG A 37 24.98 21.54 -1.34
N THR A 38 24.85 20.22 -1.38
CA THR A 38 23.75 19.52 -2.04
C THR A 38 23.34 18.32 -1.19
N ASN A 39 22.04 18.06 -1.13
CA ASN A 39 21.46 16.84 -0.59
C ASN A 39 20.74 16.13 -1.73
N VAL A 40 21.44 15.22 -2.41
CA VAL A 40 20.91 14.42 -3.51
C VAL A 40 21.33 13.00 -3.24
N ALA A 41 20.35 12.12 -3.07
CA ALA A 41 20.58 10.72 -2.79
C ALA A 41 20.85 9.97 -4.09
N ASP A 42 21.43 8.78 -3.99
CA ASP A 42 21.44 7.86 -5.12
C ASP A 42 20.01 7.48 -5.53
N LEU A 43 19.85 7.17 -6.82
CA LEU A 43 18.57 7.14 -7.51
C LEU A 43 18.17 5.70 -7.80
N PHE A 44 17.05 5.30 -7.19
CA PHE A 44 16.41 4.00 -7.42
C PHE A 44 15.20 4.22 -8.34
N PRO A 45 15.17 3.64 -9.56
CA PRO A 45 14.08 3.85 -10.50
C PRO A 45 12.69 3.50 -9.95
N SER A 46 12.61 2.52 -9.06
CA SER A 46 11.38 2.11 -8.35
C SER A 46 10.77 3.21 -7.47
N ARG A 47 11.55 4.23 -7.08
CA ARG A 47 11.09 5.38 -6.27
C ARG A 47 10.67 6.59 -7.11
N VAL A 48 10.65 6.45 -8.44
CA VAL A 48 10.28 7.53 -9.35
C VAL A 48 8.77 7.55 -9.53
N ILE A 49 8.09 8.38 -8.75
CA ILE A 49 6.63 8.57 -8.80
C ILE A 49 6.27 9.37 -10.05
N ALA A 50 5.44 8.83 -10.95
CA ALA A 50 4.73 9.55 -12.02
C ALA A 50 5.53 10.66 -12.74
N GLY A 51 6.81 10.40 -13.06
CA GLY A 51 7.67 11.35 -13.78
C GLY A 51 8.07 12.61 -13.01
N VAL A 52 7.78 12.73 -11.70
CA VAL A 52 8.30 13.80 -10.83
C VAL A 52 8.53 13.22 -9.44
N ARG A 53 9.78 13.18 -8.98
CA ARG A 53 10.07 12.87 -7.57
C ARG A 53 9.58 14.05 -6.71
N PRO A 54 8.53 13.91 -5.88
CA PRO A 54 8.11 14.98 -5.00
C PRO A 54 9.17 15.13 -3.90
N SER A 55 9.56 16.37 -3.58
CA SER A 55 10.33 16.63 -2.38
C SER A 55 9.43 16.27 -1.19
N ALA A 56 9.65 15.12 -0.55
CA ALA A 56 8.88 14.72 0.62
C ALA A 56 8.97 15.82 1.68
N ALA A 57 7.82 16.27 2.19
CA ALA A 57 7.71 17.36 3.14
C ALA A 57 8.67 17.18 4.32
N GLY A 58 9.72 18.01 4.35
CA GLY A 58 10.69 18.11 5.45
C GLY A 58 12.07 17.46 5.24
N ALA A 59 12.24 16.58 4.25
CA ALA A 59 13.51 15.84 4.01
C ALA A 59 13.86 15.64 2.52
N GLY A 60 13.32 16.49 1.63
CA GLY A 60 13.55 16.40 0.19
C GLY A 60 15.00 16.62 -0.27
N GLU A 61 15.25 16.33 -1.54
CA GLU A 61 16.51 16.69 -2.20
C GLU A 61 16.59 18.19 -2.41
N TRP A 62 17.75 18.78 -2.17
CA TRP A 62 17.93 20.23 -2.26
C TRP A 62 19.35 20.62 -2.65
N VAL A 63 19.48 21.82 -3.22
CA VAL A 63 20.74 22.54 -3.37
C VAL A 63 20.74 23.74 -2.45
N GLU A 64 21.86 23.97 -1.76
CA GLU A 64 22.10 25.24 -1.07
C GLU A 64 22.73 26.19 -2.07
N ILE A 65 22.05 27.29 -2.36
CA ILE A 65 22.55 28.39 -3.18
C ILE A 65 23.07 29.49 -2.26
N LEU A 66 24.23 30.07 -2.58
CA LEU A 66 24.91 31.11 -1.82
C LEU A 66 25.27 32.27 -2.74
N ASN A 67 24.88 33.48 -2.37
CA ASN A 67 25.37 34.68 -3.02
C ASN A 67 26.76 35.06 -2.46
N SER A 68 27.80 34.83 -3.26
CA SER A 68 29.19 35.21 -2.95
C SER A 68 29.63 36.51 -3.61
N GLY A 69 28.73 37.20 -4.30
CA GLY A 69 28.96 38.52 -4.90
C GLY A 69 28.54 39.67 -3.99
N GLU A 70 28.78 40.90 -4.46
CA GLU A 70 28.46 42.13 -3.73
C GLU A 70 27.03 42.62 -3.98
N GLU A 71 26.45 42.28 -5.13
CA GLU A 71 25.09 42.67 -5.52
C GLU A 71 24.05 41.60 -5.15
N ALA A 72 22.79 42.03 -5.00
CA ALA A 72 21.68 41.12 -4.76
C ALA A 72 21.39 40.25 -6.00
N ILE A 73 21.03 38.99 -5.76
CA ILE A 73 20.64 38.04 -6.80
C ILE A 73 19.13 37.82 -6.74
N GLU A 74 18.47 37.92 -7.89
CA GLU A 74 17.01 37.84 -8.02
C GLU A 74 16.58 36.94 -9.17
N GLY A 75 15.32 36.48 -9.13
CA GLY A 75 14.75 35.64 -10.20
C GLY A 75 15.56 34.36 -10.41
N ILE A 76 15.94 33.69 -9.32
CA ILE A 76 16.74 32.47 -9.36
C ILE A 76 15.85 31.32 -9.79
N GLU A 77 16.22 30.68 -10.88
CA GLU A 77 15.60 29.49 -11.45
C GLU A 77 16.63 28.36 -11.42
N VAL A 78 16.23 27.20 -10.90
CA VAL A 78 17.04 25.99 -10.82
C VAL A 78 16.31 24.88 -11.57
N VAL A 79 16.97 24.29 -12.55
CA VAL A 79 16.48 23.10 -13.27
C VAL A 79 17.51 21.98 -13.11
N ALA A 80 17.06 20.82 -12.65
CA ALA A 80 17.90 19.64 -12.56
C ALA A 80 17.55 18.64 -13.65
N SER A 81 18.57 18.01 -14.23
CA SER A 81 18.41 16.95 -15.21
C SER A 81 19.53 15.93 -15.12
N ILE A 82 19.26 14.71 -15.58
CA ILE A 82 20.25 13.67 -15.78
C ILE A 82 20.24 13.34 -17.27
N PRO A 83 21.29 13.72 -18.01
CA PRO A 83 21.34 13.55 -19.46
C PRO A 83 21.01 12.11 -19.89
N GLY A 84 20.04 11.97 -20.80
CA GLY A 84 19.59 10.69 -21.34
C GLY A 84 18.55 9.94 -20.50
N PHE A 85 18.21 10.44 -19.31
CA PHE A 85 17.22 9.82 -18.42
C PHE A 85 16.07 10.76 -18.02
N THR A 86 16.26 12.06 -18.11
CA THR A 86 15.25 13.05 -17.74
C THR A 86 14.88 13.96 -18.90
N VAL A 87 13.60 14.31 -19.00
CA VAL A 87 13.16 15.50 -19.73
C VAL A 87 13.58 16.78 -19.00
N GLU A 88 13.46 17.95 -19.63
CA GLU A 88 13.62 19.23 -18.92
C GLU A 88 12.70 19.25 -17.69
N GLY A 89 13.32 19.24 -16.51
CA GLY A 89 12.61 19.15 -15.24
C GLY A 89 11.81 20.42 -14.92
N PRO A 90 10.94 20.37 -13.89
CA PRO A 90 10.27 21.56 -13.40
C PRO A 90 11.30 22.62 -12.98
N THR A 91 10.99 23.88 -13.27
CA THR A 91 11.82 25.01 -12.86
C THR A 91 11.50 25.38 -11.42
N GLU A 92 12.47 25.18 -10.54
CA GLU A 92 12.35 25.53 -9.12
C GLU A 92 12.78 26.97 -8.90
N SER A 93 11.96 27.73 -8.17
CA SER A 93 12.22 29.15 -7.89
C SER A 93 12.95 29.33 -6.56
N GLY A 94 14.11 29.97 -6.61
CA GLY A 94 14.87 30.36 -5.42
C GLY A 94 14.46 31.75 -4.89
N PRO A 95 14.65 32.02 -3.59
CA PRO A 95 14.40 33.34 -3.02
C PRO A 95 15.45 34.35 -3.50
N ARG A 96 15.13 35.64 -3.39
CA ARG A 96 16.12 36.72 -3.52
C ARG A 96 17.21 36.56 -2.47
N LEU A 97 18.47 36.75 -2.84
CA LEU A 97 19.63 36.64 -1.95
C LEU A 97 20.44 37.94 -1.93
N LEU A 98 20.61 38.53 -0.75
CA LEU A 98 21.58 39.60 -0.51
C LEU A 98 23.01 39.03 -0.46
N SER A 99 24.01 39.91 -0.48
CA SER A 99 25.42 39.51 -0.40
C SER A 99 25.68 38.68 0.86
N GLY A 100 26.26 37.49 0.71
CA GLY A 100 26.55 36.55 1.79
C GLY A 100 25.39 35.66 2.23
N GLU A 101 24.17 35.87 1.72
CA GLU A 101 23.02 35.04 2.08
C GLU A 101 23.00 33.70 1.33
N ALA A 102 22.50 32.68 2.02
CA ALA A 102 22.29 31.35 1.46
C ALA A 102 20.84 30.90 1.65
N ALA A 103 20.33 30.11 0.71
CA ALA A 103 19.02 29.48 0.80
C ALA A 103 19.06 28.06 0.24
N ARG A 104 18.14 27.22 0.72
CA ARG A 104 17.92 25.89 0.15
C ARG A 104 16.79 25.96 -0.87
N VAL A 105 17.06 25.43 -2.05
CA VAL A 105 16.06 25.27 -3.12
C VAL A 105 15.84 23.77 -3.32
N PRO A 106 14.59 23.29 -3.29
CA PRO A 106 14.29 21.89 -3.58
C PRO A 106 14.71 21.54 -5.02
N ILE A 107 14.91 20.25 -5.27
CA ILE A 107 15.17 19.73 -6.61
C ILE A 107 14.14 18.67 -6.95
N SER A 108 13.63 18.72 -8.17
CA SER A 108 12.80 17.67 -8.77
C SER A 108 13.37 17.24 -10.13
N LEU A 109 13.38 15.93 -10.35
CA LEU A 109 13.86 15.30 -11.59
C LEU A 109 12.67 14.70 -12.35
N GLY A 110 12.58 15.04 -13.64
CA GLY A 110 11.53 14.55 -14.52
C GLY A 110 11.99 13.38 -15.37
N PHE A 111 11.83 12.13 -14.92
CA PHE A 111 12.39 10.98 -15.64
C PHE A 111 11.54 10.51 -16.82
N GLU A 112 12.23 10.08 -17.88
CA GLU A 112 11.64 9.37 -19.01
C GLU A 112 11.45 7.88 -18.66
N ARG A 113 10.20 7.44 -18.54
CA ARG A 113 9.87 6.07 -18.11
C ARG A 113 10.49 5.00 -19.01
N ASP A 114 10.47 5.18 -20.33
CA ASP A 114 11.02 4.19 -21.27
C ASP A 114 12.55 4.05 -21.13
N LYS A 115 13.26 5.14 -20.83
CA LYS A 115 14.70 5.10 -20.53
C LYS A 115 14.99 4.34 -19.25
N LEU A 116 14.17 4.53 -18.20
CA LEU A 116 14.30 3.76 -16.96
C LEU A 116 13.97 2.27 -17.16
N ARG A 117 13.03 1.92 -18.04
CA ARG A 117 12.71 0.53 -18.38
C ARG A 117 13.86 -0.21 -19.06
N GLU A 118 14.62 0.50 -19.89
CA GLU A 118 15.79 -0.04 -20.58
C GLU A 118 17.05 -0.06 -19.70
N HIS A 119 17.03 0.60 -18.54
CA HIS A 119 18.19 0.75 -17.66
C HIS A 119 18.48 -0.54 -16.87
N ASP A 120 19.53 -1.26 -17.27
CA ASP A 120 19.86 -2.62 -16.84
C ASP A 120 21.23 -2.73 -16.12
N GLN A 121 21.75 -1.62 -15.61
CA GLN A 121 23.02 -1.59 -14.89
C GLN A 121 23.07 -0.45 -13.87
N ASN A 122 23.99 -0.53 -12.91
CA ASN A 122 24.27 0.61 -12.05
C ASN A 122 25.16 1.60 -12.80
N LEU A 123 24.72 2.86 -12.92
CA LEU A 123 25.43 3.89 -13.67
C LEU A 123 25.73 5.09 -12.78
N THR A 124 27.00 5.33 -12.50
CA THR A 124 27.45 6.61 -11.96
C THR A 124 27.52 7.62 -13.10
N THR A 125 26.66 8.63 -13.05
CA THR A 125 26.56 9.71 -14.04
C THR A 125 26.57 11.07 -13.34
N PHE A 126 26.34 12.15 -14.08
CA PHE A 126 26.23 13.49 -13.53
C PHE A 126 24.81 14.02 -13.67
N MET A 127 24.26 14.50 -12.56
CA MET A 127 23.13 15.42 -12.57
C MET A 127 23.63 16.81 -12.95
N GLU A 128 23.03 17.40 -13.98
CA GLU A 128 23.27 18.77 -14.41
C GLU A 128 22.25 19.69 -13.75
N LEU A 129 22.75 20.74 -13.08
CA LEU A 129 21.97 21.81 -12.48
C LEU A 129 22.14 23.03 -13.37
N SER A 130 21.12 23.34 -14.15
CA SER A 130 21.02 24.57 -14.93
C SER A 130 20.44 25.68 -14.07
N LEU A 131 21.20 26.75 -13.91
CA LEU A 131 20.84 27.93 -13.14
C LEU A 131 20.60 29.10 -14.07
N ARG A 132 19.54 29.86 -13.81
CA ARG A 132 19.31 31.17 -14.42
C ARG A 132 18.97 32.17 -13.33
N TYR A 133 19.63 33.31 -13.31
CA TYR A 133 19.41 34.33 -12.29
C TYR A 133 19.79 35.72 -12.80
N ARG A 134 19.37 36.76 -12.07
CA ARG A 134 19.67 38.15 -12.38
C ARG A 134 20.58 38.77 -11.32
N VAL A 135 21.58 39.53 -11.77
CA VAL A 135 22.46 40.36 -10.93
C VAL A 135 22.48 41.74 -11.57
N GLY A 136 21.93 42.75 -10.88
CA GLY A 136 21.69 44.06 -11.48
C GLY A 136 20.85 43.95 -12.76
N ASP A 137 21.39 44.44 -13.87
CA ASP A 137 20.75 44.39 -15.21
C ASP A 137 21.10 43.12 -16.02
N PHE A 138 21.97 42.26 -15.49
CA PHE A 138 22.48 41.11 -16.22
C PHE A 138 21.72 39.83 -15.87
N VAL A 139 21.36 39.04 -16.89
CA VAL A 139 20.88 37.67 -16.72
C VAL A 139 22.04 36.73 -16.92
N VAL A 140 22.34 35.93 -15.89
CA VAL A 140 23.40 34.95 -15.89
C VAL A 140 22.80 33.56 -16.05
N GLN A 141 23.43 32.74 -16.89
CA GLN A 141 23.17 31.31 -16.99
C GLN A 141 24.40 30.53 -16.55
N ASP A 142 24.20 29.53 -15.70
CA ASP A 142 25.28 28.67 -15.21
C ASP A 142 24.85 27.20 -15.23
N ARG A 143 25.84 26.31 -15.28
CA ARG A 143 25.65 24.86 -15.24
C ARG A 143 26.65 24.24 -14.29
N LEU A 144 26.13 23.46 -13.35
CA LEU A 144 26.93 22.70 -12.39
C LEU A 144 26.65 21.22 -12.56
N ARG A 145 27.66 20.39 -12.33
CA ARG A 145 27.54 18.93 -12.42
C ARG A 145 27.79 18.31 -11.06
N ARG A 146 26.93 17.36 -10.69
CA ARG A 146 27.06 16.59 -9.45
C ARG A 146 27.02 15.10 -9.77
N PRO A 147 28.00 14.30 -9.31
CA PRO A 147 27.94 12.87 -9.51
C PRO A 147 26.75 12.29 -8.74
N VAL A 148 26.02 11.37 -9.39
CA VAL A 148 24.90 10.62 -8.82
C VAL A 148 24.95 9.20 -9.35
N THR A 149 24.53 8.22 -8.54
CA THR A 149 24.36 6.84 -9.04
C THR A 149 22.90 6.62 -9.40
N LEU A 150 22.65 6.24 -10.64
CA LEU A 150 21.36 5.69 -11.08
C LEU A 150 21.46 4.17 -11.07
N TYR A 151 20.81 3.54 -10.09
CA TYR A 151 20.81 2.10 -9.95
C TYR A 151 19.97 1.40 -11.03
N HIS A 152 20.25 0.12 -11.23
CA HIS A 152 19.47 -0.78 -12.08
C HIS A 152 17.96 -0.64 -11.82
N ARG A 153 17.10 -0.83 -12.85
CA ARG A 153 15.62 -0.70 -12.70
C ARG A 153 14.99 -1.62 -11.64
N ASN A 154 15.64 -2.75 -11.39
CA ASN A 154 15.27 -3.75 -10.36
C ASN A 154 15.87 -3.44 -8.98
N ALA A 155 16.72 -2.43 -8.83
CA ALA A 155 17.42 -2.19 -7.58
C ALA A 155 16.48 -1.68 -6.49
N LEU A 156 16.68 -2.18 -5.27
CA LEU A 156 16.02 -1.73 -4.05
C LEU A 156 17.06 -1.59 -2.92
N THR A 157 16.81 -0.67 -1.99
CA THR A 157 17.45 -0.65 -0.67
C THR A 157 16.43 -0.95 0.41
N TRP A 158 16.80 -1.78 1.39
CA TRP A 158 15.98 -2.13 2.54
C TRP A 158 15.98 -1.05 3.66
N ALA A 159 16.56 0.13 3.42
CA ALA A 159 16.52 1.25 4.35
C ALA A 159 15.09 1.69 4.70
N ASP A 160 14.16 1.58 3.72
CA ASP A 160 12.72 1.62 3.96
C ASP A 160 12.09 0.35 3.36
N PRO A 161 11.74 -0.65 4.20
CA PRO A 161 11.16 -1.90 3.71
C PRO A 161 9.87 -1.71 2.91
N ASN A 162 9.11 -0.63 3.12
CA ASN A 162 7.86 -0.39 2.36
C ASN A 162 8.13 -0.15 0.87
N ALA A 163 9.36 0.20 0.49
CA ALA A 163 9.71 0.46 -0.89
C ALA A 163 9.57 -0.78 -1.79
N VAL A 164 9.58 -2.01 -1.25
CA VAL A 164 9.25 -3.23 -2.01
C VAL A 164 7.84 -3.18 -2.63
N ALA A 165 6.89 -2.46 -2.00
CA ALA A 165 5.53 -2.34 -2.51
C ALA A 165 5.47 -1.68 -3.90
N SER A 166 6.46 -0.86 -4.26
CA SER A 166 6.57 -0.24 -5.59
C SER A 166 6.74 -1.25 -6.72
N PHE A 167 7.24 -2.46 -6.42
CA PHE A 167 7.36 -3.57 -7.37
C PHE A 167 6.06 -4.37 -7.53
N VAL A 168 5.08 -4.20 -6.63
CA VAL A 168 3.79 -4.88 -6.69
C VAL A 168 2.90 -4.24 -7.76
N THR A 169 3.16 -4.51 -9.03
CA THR A 169 2.54 -3.82 -10.17
C THR A 169 1.22 -4.47 -10.61
N ALA A 170 0.24 -4.45 -9.71
CA ALA A 170 -1.07 -5.11 -9.88
C ALA A 170 -1.88 -4.60 -11.10
N THR A 171 -1.61 -3.40 -11.59
CA THR A 171 -2.32 -2.79 -12.73
C THR A 171 -1.66 -3.06 -14.08
N SER A 172 -0.55 -3.80 -14.13
CA SER A 172 0.10 -4.19 -15.39
C SER A 172 -0.82 -5.10 -16.21
N ASP A 173 -0.96 -4.85 -17.52
CA ASP A 173 -1.85 -5.61 -18.41
C ASP A 173 -1.57 -7.12 -18.39
N SER A 174 -0.28 -7.47 -18.33
CA SER A 174 0.21 -8.83 -18.21
C SER A 174 -0.22 -9.49 -16.90
N VAL A 175 -0.04 -8.80 -15.77
CA VAL A 175 -0.43 -9.29 -14.44
C VAL A 175 -1.95 -9.45 -14.35
N GLN A 176 -2.69 -8.43 -14.79
CA GLN A 176 -4.15 -8.43 -14.87
C GLN A 176 -4.69 -9.59 -15.71
N THR A 177 -4.03 -9.91 -16.81
CA THR A 177 -4.42 -11.03 -17.68
C THR A 177 -4.25 -12.37 -16.98
N VAL A 178 -3.12 -12.60 -16.30
CA VAL A 178 -2.88 -13.84 -15.54
C VAL A 178 -3.84 -13.94 -14.36
N ALA A 179 -3.98 -12.87 -13.57
CA ALA A 179 -4.84 -12.85 -12.38
C ALA A 179 -6.32 -13.13 -12.70
N ARG A 180 -6.87 -12.51 -13.76
CA ARG A 180 -8.25 -12.77 -14.20
C ARG A 180 -8.47 -14.22 -14.62
N ARG A 181 -7.52 -14.80 -15.34
CA ARG A 181 -7.62 -16.19 -15.79
C ARG A 181 -7.49 -17.17 -14.62
N LEU A 182 -6.64 -16.90 -13.63
CA LEU A 182 -6.58 -17.66 -12.37
C LEU A 182 -7.92 -17.61 -11.65
N SER A 183 -8.52 -16.43 -11.52
CA SER A 183 -9.85 -16.27 -10.92
C SER A 183 -10.93 -17.05 -11.67
N GLN A 184 -10.90 -17.04 -13.01
CA GLN A 184 -11.83 -17.81 -13.86
C GLN A 184 -11.65 -19.32 -13.75
N ALA A 185 -10.42 -19.79 -13.50
CA ALA A 185 -10.11 -21.21 -13.32
C ALA A 185 -10.63 -21.78 -11.99
N ILE A 186 -10.98 -20.93 -11.02
CA ILE A 186 -11.58 -21.37 -9.75
C ILE A 186 -13.03 -21.84 -10.01
N PRO A 187 -13.40 -23.06 -9.60
CA PRO A 187 -14.77 -23.56 -9.71
C PRO A 187 -15.75 -22.61 -9.04
N GLU A 188 -16.91 -22.38 -9.67
CA GLU A 188 -17.93 -21.46 -9.17
C GLU A 188 -18.33 -21.73 -7.71
N ALA A 189 -18.50 -23.00 -7.35
CA ALA A 189 -18.82 -23.43 -5.99
C ALA A 189 -17.75 -23.07 -4.94
N SER A 190 -16.52 -22.79 -5.38
CA SER A 190 -15.37 -22.47 -4.53
C SER A 190 -15.01 -20.97 -4.54
N ARG A 191 -15.65 -20.15 -5.38
CA ARG A 191 -15.31 -18.71 -5.51
C ARG A 191 -15.62 -17.89 -4.26
N ALA A 192 -16.61 -18.32 -3.48
CA ALA A 192 -16.95 -17.69 -2.20
C ALA A 192 -15.96 -18.04 -1.07
N ASP A 193 -15.09 -19.04 -1.27
CA ASP A 193 -14.07 -19.41 -0.29
C ASP A 193 -12.84 -18.49 -0.44
N ALA A 194 -12.55 -17.74 0.62
CA ALA A 194 -11.44 -16.80 0.68
C ALA A 194 -10.07 -17.46 0.42
N LEU A 195 -9.93 -18.78 0.62
CA LEU A 195 -8.67 -19.50 0.40
C LEU A 195 -8.49 -20.02 -1.04
N SER A 196 -9.55 -20.10 -1.84
CA SER A 196 -9.48 -20.67 -3.20
C SER A 196 -8.54 -19.89 -4.10
N LEU A 197 -8.60 -18.56 -4.06
CA LEU A 197 -7.76 -17.71 -4.88
C LEU A 197 -6.29 -17.75 -4.44
N PRO A 198 -5.93 -17.58 -3.15
CA PRO A 198 -4.58 -17.81 -2.66
C PRO A 198 -3.98 -19.15 -3.09
N VAL A 199 -4.76 -20.23 -2.99
CA VAL A 199 -4.32 -21.56 -3.43
C VAL A 199 -4.11 -21.59 -4.94
N GLY A 200 -4.98 -20.97 -5.73
CA GLY A 200 -4.83 -20.88 -7.18
C GLY A 200 -3.58 -20.11 -7.61
N ILE A 201 -3.30 -18.98 -6.94
CA ILE A 201 -2.08 -18.20 -7.16
C ILE A 201 -0.84 -19.02 -6.77
N PHE A 202 -0.86 -19.68 -5.61
CA PHE A 202 0.26 -20.53 -5.19
C PHE A 202 0.49 -21.72 -6.13
N ALA A 203 -0.57 -22.36 -6.63
CA ALA A 203 -0.49 -23.43 -7.62
C ALA A 203 0.04 -22.94 -8.99
N TYR A 204 -0.08 -21.64 -9.28
CA TYR A 204 0.61 -21.03 -10.41
C TYR A 204 2.10 -20.83 -10.12
N LEU A 205 2.45 -20.29 -8.96
CA LEU A 205 3.85 -20.14 -8.52
C LEU A 205 4.59 -21.49 -8.47
N SER A 206 3.90 -22.58 -8.12
CA SER A 206 4.48 -23.94 -8.06
C SER A 206 4.95 -24.50 -9.41
N GLN A 207 4.81 -23.72 -10.49
CA GLN A 207 5.23 -24.05 -11.84
C GLN A 207 6.46 -23.25 -12.28
N LEU A 208 6.88 -22.30 -11.44
CA LEU A 208 8.07 -21.48 -11.63
C LEU A 208 9.26 -22.15 -10.93
N ALA A 209 10.46 -21.88 -11.42
CA ALA A 209 11.68 -22.31 -10.76
C ALA A 209 12.08 -21.35 -9.64
N TYR A 210 12.49 -21.90 -8.49
CA TYR A 210 13.13 -21.10 -7.44
C TYR A 210 14.63 -21.02 -7.71
N ALA A 211 15.17 -19.80 -7.73
CA ALA A 211 16.59 -19.53 -7.88
C ALA A 211 17.04 -18.63 -6.74
N THR A 212 17.92 -19.09 -5.86
CA THR A 212 18.43 -18.24 -4.77
C THR A 212 19.42 -17.22 -5.30
N ASP A 213 19.29 -15.99 -4.82
CA ASP A 213 20.31 -14.98 -5.03
C ASP A 213 21.67 -15.40 -4.44
N PRO A 214 22.78 -15.22 -5.20
CA PRO A 214 24.10 -15.62 -4.74
C PRO A 214 24.61 -14.78 -3.55
N VAL A 215 23.99 -13.64 -3.26
CA VAL A 215 24.32 -12.75 -2.13
C VAL A 215 23.02 -12.42 -1.40
N SER A 216 22.91 -12.80 -0.12
CA SER A 216 21.72 -12.50 0.69
C SER A 216 21.71 -11.01 1.08
N PRO A 217 20.77 -10.18 0.59
CA PRO A 217 20.89 -8.73 0.64
C PRO A 217 20.20 -8.07 1.84
N PHE A 218 19.97 -8.81 2.92
CA PHE A 218 19.23 -8.30 4.08
C PHE A 218 20.14 -7.47 5.01
N GLY A 219 20.31 -6.19 4.67
CA GLY A 219 21.00 -5.16 5.46
C GLY A 219 20.64 -3.75 4.97
N SER A 220 20.71 -2.72 5.82
CA SER A 220 20.28 -1.35 5.46
C SER A 220 21.06 -0.74 4.29
N ASP A 221 22.31 -1.18 4.11
CA ASP A 221 23.24 -0.65 3.09
C ASP A 221 23.44 -1.63 1.92
N VAL A 222 22.66 -2.72 1.85
CA VAL A 222 22.77 -3.71 0.78
C VAL A 222 21.70 -3.45 -0.28
N ILE A 223 22.13 -3.47 -1.54
CA ILE A 223 21.26 -3.33 -2.69
C ILE A 223 20.74 -4.71 -3.08
N ASP A 224 19.43 -4.80 -3.20
CA ASP A 224 18.69 -5.97 -3.64
C ASP A 224 18.18 -5.78 -5.08
N TYR A 225 17.87 -6.86 -5.80
CA TYR A 225 17.45 -6.80 -7.21
C TYR A 225 16.14 -7.55 -7.47
N ILE A 226 15.05 -6.89 -7.13
CA ILE A 226 13.70 -7.47 -7.22
C ILE A 226 13.20 -7.45 -8.67
N GLN A 227 12.77 -8.60 -9.16
CA GLN A 227 12.05 -8.74 -10.42
C GLN A 227 10.62 -8.21 -10.31
N TYR A 228 10.24 -7.40 -11.30
CA TYR A 228 8.84 -7.04 -11.49
C TYR A 228 8.02 -8.30 -11.85
N PRO A 229 6.72 -8.37 -11.50
CA PRO A 229 5.88 -9.52 -11.77
C PRO A 229 5.93 -10.04 -13.23
N VAL A 230 5.99 -9.15 -14.22
CA VAL A 230 6.09 -9.55 -15.64
C VAL A 230 7.43 -10.24 -15.95
N GLN A 231 8.52 -9.82 -15.32
CA GLN A 231 9.83 -10.47 -15.42
C GLN A 231 9.76 -11.90 -14.91
N THR A 232 9.27 -12.10 -13.69
CA THR A 232 9.16 -13.41 -13.04
C THR A 232 8.28 -14.36 -13.85
N ILE A 233 7.15 -13.86 -14.37
CA ILE A 233 6.26 -14.64 -15.26
C ILE A 233 6.97 -15.00 -16.57
N SER A 234 7.58 -14.01 -17.24
CA SER A 234 8.20 -14.20 -18.55
C SER A 234 9.41 -15.12 -18.51
N ARG A 235 10.19 -15.08 -17.43
CA ARG A 235 11.42 -15.87 -17.25
C ARG A 235 11.14 -17.25 -16.65
N GLY A 236 9.99 -17.41 -15.99
CA GLY A 236 9.60 -18.67 -15.36
C GLY A 236 10.39 -19.00 -14.10
N ALA A 237 11.05 -18.01 -13.48
CA ALA A 237 11.89 -18.20 -12.30
C ALA A 237 12.02 -16.93 -11.47
N GLY A 238 12.26 -17.08 -10.17
CA GLY A 238 12.56 -16.00 -9.24
C GLY A 238 13.02 -16.52 -7.87
N ASP A 239 13.44 -15.62 -7.00
CA ASP A 239 13.80 -15.90 -5.62
C ASP A 239 12.67 -15.57 -4.62
N CYS A 240 12.97 -15.32 -3.35
CA CYS A 240 11.95 -15.14 -2.32
C CYS A 240 11.13 -13.86 -2.50
N ASP A 241 11.78 -12.74 -2.80
CA ASP A 241 11.18 -11.43 -3.04
C ASP A 241 10.47 -11.40 -4.39
N ASP A 242 11.06 -11.95 -5.45
CA ASP A 242 10.41 -12.06 -6.74
C ASP A 242 9.06 -12.78 -6.65
N LEU A 243 9.04 -13.92 -5.96
CA LEU A 243 7.83 -14.74 -5.81
C LEU A 243 6.81 -14.10 -4.86
N ALA A 244 7.27 -13.44 -3.79
CA ALA A 244 6.38 -12.72 -2.88
C ALA A 244 5.71 -11.52 -3.58
N VAL A 245 6.48 -10.75 -4.35
CA VAL A 245 6.00 -9.61 -5.15
C VAL A 245 5.05 -10.08 -6.26
N LEU A 246 5.38 -11.16 -6.97
CA LEU A 246 4.50 -11.74 -7.98
C LEU A 246 3.17 -12.21 -7.36
N PHE A 247 3.23 -12.92 -6.23
CA PHE A 247 2.02 -13.36 -5.52
C PHE A 247 1.15 -12.17 -5.14
N ALA A 248 1.75 -11.15 -4.49
CA ALA A 248 1.04 -9.95 -4.07
C ALA A 248 0.42 -9.22 -5.27
N ALA A 249 1.14 -9.09 -6.38
CA ALA A 249 0.63 -8.41 -7.56
C ALA A 249 -0.55 -9.14 -8.20
N LEU A 250 -0.50 -10.48 -8.28
CA LEU A 250 -1.61 -11.30 -8.78
C LEU A 250 -2.83 -11.24 -7.86
N ALA A 251 -2.65 -11.24 -6.55
CA ALA A 251 -3.72 -11.14 -5.58
C ALA A 251 -4.39 -9.75 -5.61
N GLU A 252 -3.60 -8.68 -5.57
CA GLU A 252 -4.10 -7.30 -5.60
C GLU A 252 -4.80 -6.99 -6.93
N ALA A 253 -4.35 -7.58 -8.05
CA ALA A 253 -4.95 -7.39 -9.36
C ALA A 253 -6.43 -7.84 -9.44
N VAL A 254 -6.84 -8.76 -8.56
CA VAL A 254 -8.23 -9.24 -8.41
C VAL A 254 -8.88 -8.80 -7.09
N GLY A 255 -8.28 -7.81 -6.43
CA GLY A 255 -8.85 -7.15 -5.25
C GLY A 255 -8.60 -7.85 -3.92
N LEU A 256 -7.81 -8.93 -3.88
CA LEU A 256 -7.43 -9.60 -2.64
C LEU A 256 -6.27 -8.82 -1.98
N PRO A 257 -6.48 -8.17 -0.82
CA PRO A 257 -5.41 -7.45 -0.14
C PRO A 257 -4.33 -8.42 0.34
N THR A 258 -3.07 -7.97 0.34
CA THR A 258 -1.92 -8.78 0.76
C THR A 258 -1.00 -8.04 1.72
N LEU A 259 -0.40 -8.81 2.63
CA LEU A 259 0.74 -8.35 3.43
C LEU A 259 2.01 -8.98 2.88
N LEU A 260 3.08 -8.19 2.82
CA LEU A 260 4.44 -8.70 2.70
C LEU A 260 5.05 -8.79 4.09
N LEU A 261 5.58 -9.96 4.43
CA LEU A 261 6.18 -10.25 5.72
C LEU A 261 7.69 -10.38 5.54
N THR A 262 8.44 -9.65 6.35
CA THR A 262 9.91 -9.73 6.32
C THR A 262 10.44 -10.33 7.61
N THR A 263 11.45 -11.18 7.46
CA THR A 263 12.22 -11.75 8.55
C THR A 263 13.70 -11.63 8.19
N PRO A 264 14.65 -11.81 9.14
CA PRO A 264 16.06 -11.74 8.81
C PRO A 264 16.41 -12.76 7.72
N GLY A 265 16.76 -12.29 6.52
CA GLY A 265 17.15 -13.17 5.42
C GLY A 265 16.02 -13.66 4.52
N HIS A 266 14.76 -13.26 4.72
CA HIS A 266 13.63 -13.82 3.96
C HIS A 266 12.42 -12.90 3.90
N ILE A 267 11.69 -12.93 2.78
CA ILE A 267 10.40 -12.26 2.58
C ILE A 267 9.38 -13.24 2.00
N PHE A 268 8.13 -13.09 2.42
CA PHE A 268 7.01 -13.94 2.01
C PHE A 268 5.68 -13.18 2.20
N VAL A 269 4.55 -13.85 2.00
CA VAL A 269 3.23 -13.18 2.02
C VAL A 269 2.36 -13.61 3.19
N ALA A 270 1.39 -12.78 3.56
CA ALA A 270 0.21 -13.20 4.29
C ALA A 270 -1.05 -12.87 3.49
N VAL A 271 -2.01 -13.80 3.47
CA VAL A 271 -3.30 -13.63 2.80
C VAL A 271 -4.44 -13.58 3.79
N PRO A 272 -5.49 -12.78 3.53
CA PRO A 272 -6.60 -12.66 4.45
C PRO A 272 -7.40 -13.96 4.42
N THR A 273 -7.84 -14.41 5.60
CA THR A 273 -8.72 -15.58 5.73
C THR A 273 -10.19 -15.25 5.48
N GLY A 274 -10.52 -13.96 5.28
CA GLY A 274 -11.89 -13.46 5.25
C GLY A 274 -12.58 -13.45 6.62
N ARG A 275 -11.83 -13.67 7.71
CA ARG A 275 -12.35 -13.67 9.08
C ARG A 275 -11.78 -12.50 9.88
N PRO A 276 -12.61 -11.76 10.64
CA PRO A 276 -12.09 -10.80 11.60
C PRO A 276 -11.20 -11.49 12.65
N ALA A 277 -10.24 -10.75 13.21
CA ALA A 277 -9.42 -11.10 14.37
C ALA A 277 -9.76 -10.30 15.63
N HIS A 278 -10.65 -9.29 15.59
CA HIS A 278 -11.26 -8.73 16.81
C HIS A 278 -12.15 -9.76 17.53
N SER A 279 -12.66 -10.67 16.73
CA SER A 279 -12.70 -12.07 17.06
C SER A 279 -11.73 -12.52 18.20
N LEU A 280 -10.46 -12.68 17.92
CA LEU A 280 -9.56 -13.50 18.72
C LEU A 280 -8.72 -12.67 19.69
N GLU A 281 -9.15 -11.41 19.90
CA GLU A 281 -8.35 -10.21 20.14
C GLU A 281 -7.44 -10.26 21.35
N THR A 282 -7.52 -11.32 22.16
CA THR A 282 -6.80 -11.32 23.40
C THR A 282 -6.18 -12.72 23.68
N GLY A 283 -6.36 -13.71 22.79
CA GLY A 283 -5.96 -15.13 23.00
C GLY A 283 -4.90 -15.72 22.07
N ILE A 284 -4.65 -15.14 20.90
CA ILE A 284 -3.67 -15.68 19.94
C ILE A 284 -2.41 -14.83 19.93
N ARG A 285 -1.89 -14.50 21.12
CA ARG A 285 -0.52 -13.98 21.20
C ARG A 285 0.50 -15.07 21.48
N GLU A 286 0.10 -16.23 22.01
CA GLU A 286 1.06 -17.24 22.48
C GLU A 286 0.64 -18.72 22.32
N THR A 287 -0.43 -19.03 21.59
CA THR A 287 -0.68 -20.43 21.17
C THR A 287 -0.02 -20.64 19.82
N GLY A 288 0.91 -21.60 19.70
CA GLY A 288 1.68 -21.92 18.48
C GLY A 288 0.82 -22.30 17.26
N MET A 289 0.09 -21.32 16.76
CA MET A 289 -0.97 -21.42 15.77
C MET A 289 -0.43 -21.11 14.38
N SER A 290 -1.09 -21.68 13.38
CA SER A 290 -0.76 -21.46 11.98
C SER A 290 -1.19 -20.07 11.44
N LEU A 291 -1.78 -19.18 12.24
CA LEU A 291 -2.40 -17.92 11.78
C LEU A 291 -1.81 -16.70 12.48
N MET A 292 -1.92 -15.53 11.85
CA MET A 292 -1.50 -14.25 12.44
C MET A 292 -2.66 -13.25 12.48
N GLU A 293 -2.61 -12.32 13.41
CA GLU A 293 -3.52 -11.19 13.50
C GLU A 293 -2.83 -9.92 12.98
N TYR A 294 -3.54 -9.16 12.14
CA TYR A 294 -3.12 -7.83 11.70
C TYR A 294 -4.36 -7.00 11.40
N ASP A 295 -4.40 -5.77 11.93
CA ASP A 295 -5.52 -4.82 11.80
C ASP A 295 -6.89 -5.41 12.20
N GLY A 296 -6.89 -6.21 13.27
CA GLY A 296 -8.11 -6.90 13.73
C GLY A 296 -8.71 -7.85 12.68
N ARG A 297 -7.91 -8.38 11.75
CA ARG A 297 -8.24 -9.45 10.79
C ARG A 297 -7.28 -10.64 10.92
N LEU A 298 -7.77 -11.83 10.60
CA LEU A 298 -6.97 -13.05 10.57
C LEU A 298 -6.32 -13.24 9.22
N TRP A 299 -5.01 -13.48 9.24
CA TRP A 299 -4.19 -13.72 8.07
C TRP A 299 -3.48 -15.07 8.14
N LEU A 300 -3.29 -15.65 6.97
CA LEU A 300 -2.58 -16.91 6.75
C LEU A 300 -1.20 -16.57 6.19
N PRO A 301 -0.12 -16.75 6.97
CA PRO A 301 1.25 -16.58 6.48
C PRO A 301 1.62 -17.73 5.55
N LEU A 302 2.16 -17.41 4.37
CA LEU A 302 2.45 -18.37 3.31
C LEU A 302 3.86 -18.14 2.78
N ASP A 303 4.74 -19.13 2.95
CA ASP A 303 6.10 -19.07 2.39
C ASP A 303 6.08 -19.33 0.88
N THR A 304 6.12 -18.26 0.09
CA THR A 304 6.02 -18.32 -1.38
C THR A 304 7.25 -18.90 -2.06
N SER A 305 8.38 -19.04 -1.35
CA SER A 305 9.58 -19.66 -1.92
C SER A 305 9.49 -21.18 -2.03
N LEU A 306 8.54 -21.82 -1.34
CA LEU A 306 8.35 -23.27 -1.33
C LEU A 306 7.52 -23.76 -2.54
N VAL A 307 7.91 -23.33 -3.74
CA VAL A 307 7.23 -23.66 -5.01
C VAL A 307 7.24 -25.15 -5.33
N ASP A 308 8.16 -25.93 -4.76
CA ASP A 308 8.25 -27.39 -4.90
C ASP A 308 7.39 -28.17 -3.88
N ARG A 309 6.65 -27.47 -3.01
CA ARG A 309 5.84 -28.04 -1.92
C ARG A 309 4.36 -27.78 -2.09
N SER A 310 3.57 -28.44 -1.25
CA SER A 310 2.14 -28.17 -1.13
C SER A 310 1.87 -26.81 -0.45
N PHE A 311 0.68 -26.26 -0.72
CA PHE A 311 0.21 -25.03 -0.07
C PHE A 311 0.23 -25.15 1.46
N GLU A 312 -0.12 -26.32 1.99
CA GLU A 312 -0.13 -26.57 3.43
C GLU A 312 1.28 -26.62 4.02
N GLU A 313 2.26 -27.17 3.30
CA GLU A 313 3.66 -27.11 3.72
C GLU A 313 4.18 -25.67 3.73
N ALA A 314 3.89 -24.90 2.68
CA ALA A 314 4.21 -23.48 2.58
C ALA A 314 3.58 -22.66 3.71
N TRP A 315 2.31 -22.93 4.02
CA TRP A 315 1.62 -22.32 5.15
C TRP A 315 2.27 -22.70 6.49
N THR A 316 2.60 -23.97 6.70
CA THR A 316 3.26 -24.43 7.93
C THR A 316 4.59 -23.73 8.15
N ARG A 317 5.37 -23.57 7.07
CA ARG A 317 6.64 -22.87 7.13
C ARG A 317 6.45 -21.38 7.40
N GLY A 318 5.54 -20.71 6.70
CA GLY A 318 5.20 -19.30 6.92
C GLY A 318 4.79 -19.02 8.36
N ALA A 319 3.89 -19.83 8.93
CA ALA A 319 3.47 -19.70 10.32
C ALA A 319 4.64 -19.85 11.31
N LYS A 320 5.56 -20.80 11.05
CA LYS A 320 6.75 -20.96 11.87
C LYS A 320 7.67 -19.73 11.80
N LEU A 321 7.89 -19.17 10.61
CA LEU A 321 8.69 -17.97 10.41
C LEU A 321 8.10 -16.77 11.16
N VAL A 322 6.78 -16.60 11.12
CA VAL A 322 6.07 -15.58 11.89
C VAL A 322 6.26 -15.79 13.39
N ALA A 323 6.05 -17.01 13.90
CA ALA A 323 6.18 -17.30 15.32
C ALA A 323 7.62 -17.06 15.83
N ASP A 324 8.62 -17.57 15.12
CA ASP A 324 10.03 -17.42 15.50
C ASP A 324 10.46 -15.94 15.45
N SER A 325 10.06 -15.21 14.41
CA SER A 325 10.43 -13.79 14.22
C SER A 325 9.66 -12.85 15.14
N THR A 326 8.42 -13.17 15.49
CA THR A 326 7.64 -12.43 16.51
C THR A 326 8.31 -12.54 17.88
N ARG A 327 8.70 -13.75 18.29
CA ARG A 327 9.44 -13.98 19.55
C ARG A 327 10.75 -13.19 19.59
N LEU A 328 11.43 -13.08 18.45
CA LEU A 328 12.69 -12.34 18.33
C LEU A 328 12.49 -10.83 18.14
N ARG A 329 11.25 -10.34 18.00
CA ARG A 329 10.91 -8.94 17.65
C ARG A 329 11.59 -8.48 16.35
N LYS A 330 11.64 -9.38 15.36
CA LYS A 330 12.25 -9.15 14.05
C LYS A 330 11.29 -9.41 12.88
N LEU A 331 10.00 -9.57 13.16
CA LEU A 331 8.98 -9.65 12.11
C LEU A 331 8.67 -8.24 11.62
N GLY A 332 8.91 -7.97 10.33
CA GLY A 332 8.38 -6.82 9.64
C GLY A 332 7.07 -7.15 8.93
N VAL A 333 6.14 -6.21 8.92
CA VAL A 333 4.85 -6.33 8.25
C VAL A 333 4.66 -5.10 7.37
N ILE A 334 4.47 -5.32 6.08
CA ILE A 334 4.24 -4.30 5.07
C ILE A 334 2.85 -4.55 4.51
N ASP A 335 1.90 -3.68 4.84
CA ASP A 335 0.61 -3.63 4.14
C ASP A 335 0.83 -2.99 2.77
N VAL A 336 0.62 -3.78 1.71
CA VAL A 336 0.91 -3.37 0.33
C VAL A 336 0.13 -2.10 -0.06
N ARG A 337 -1.15 -2.02 0.31
CA ARG A 337 -2.01 -0.89 -0.05
C ARG A 337 -1.66 0.36 0.73
N ALA A 338 -1.34 0.22 2.02
CA ALA A 338 -0.86 1.34 2.83
C ALA A 338 0.51 1.84 2.33
N ALA A 339 1.41 0.92 1.97
CA ALA A 339 2.73 1.24 1.44
C ALA A 339 2.66 1.98 0.10
N TRP A 340 1.68 1.67 -0.78
CA TRP A 340 1.49 2.39 -2.04
C TRP A 340 1.19 3.87 -1.90
N ALA A 341 0.72 4.34 -0.74
CA ALA A 341 0.52 5.77 -0.50
C ALA A 341 1.83 6.56 -0.55
N THR A 342 2.95 5.94 -0.15
CA THR A 342 4.29 6.55 -0.15
C THR A 342 5.23 5.95 -1.19
N HIS A 343 4.97 4.71 -1.62
CA HIS A 343 5.76 3.94 -2.60
C HIS A 343 4.82 3.34 -3.66
N PRO A 344 4.21 4.18 -4.52
CA PRO A 344 3.24 3.73 -5.51
C PRO A 344 3.87 2.72 -6.49
N PRO A 345 3.07 1.82 -7.09
CA PRO A 345 3.59 0.81 -8.00
C PRO A 345 4.09 1.44 -9.30
N VAL A 346 5.32 1.08 -9.71
CA VAL A 346 5.95 1.59 -10.94
C VAL A 346 6.41 0.42 -11.79
N ASP A 347 5.63 0.06 -12.81
CA ASP A 347 6.03 -1.02 -13.72
C ASP A 347 7.15 -0.55 -14.66
N LEU A 348 8.37 -1.03 -14.41
CA LEU A 348 9.53 -0.82 -15.25
C LEU A 348 9.98 -2.10 -15.99
N SER A 349 9.12 -3.11 -16.12
CA SER A 349 9.44 -4.30 -16.92
C SER A 349 9.78 -3.92 -18.37
N PRO A 350 10.87 -4.46 -18.95
CA PRO A 350 11.24 -4.22 -20.34
C PRO A 350 10.12 -4.53 -21.33
N SER A 351 10.06 -3.78 -22.43
CA SER A 351 9.02 -3.91 -23.47
C SER A 351 9.03 -5.23 -24.22
N HIS A 352 10.16 -5.93 -24.24
CA HIS A 352 10.31 -7.22 -24.90
C HIS A 352 9.90 -8.41 -24.02
N GLU A 353 9.70 -8.20 -22.72
CA GLU A 353 9.20 -9.25 -21.83
C GLU A 353 7.67 -9.34 -21.99
N VAL A 354 7.22 -10.47 -22.52
CA VAL A 354 5.81 -10.70 -22.84
C VAL A 354 5.37 -11.98 -22.16
N VAL A 355 4.21 -11.93 -21.51
CA VAL A 355 3.59 -13.12 -20.91
C VAL A 355 3.02 -13.99 -22.02
N ALA A 356 3.39 -15.27 -22.01
CA ALA A 356 2.87 -16.24 -22.97
C ALA A 356 1.33 -16.29 -22.91
N SER A 357 0.70 -16.33 -24.10
CA SER A 357 -0.77 -16.30 -24.20
C SER A 357 -1.44 -17.55 -23.64
N GLN A 358 -0.72 -18.66 -23.46
CA GLN A 358 -1.25 -19.90 -22.92
C GLN A 358 -0.96 -19.98 -21.43
N MET A 359 -2.00 -20.19 -20.63
CA MET A 359 -1.82 -20.53 -19.23
C MET A 359 -1.66 -22.03 -19.08
N PRO A 360 -0.75 -22.49 -18.22
CA PRO A 360 -0.67 -23.89 -17.90
C PRO A 360 -1.90 -24.35 -17.13
N GLU A 361 -2.16 -25.66 -17.14
CA GLU A 361 -3.39 -26.26 -16.60
C GLU A 361 -3.39 -26.25 -15.07
N VAL A 362 -3.85 -25.15 -14.46
CA VAL A 362 -3.85 -24.96 -12.98
C VAL A 362 -5.14 -25.49 -12.33
N ALA A 363 -6.25 -25.57 -13.07
CA ALA A 363 -7.61 -25.74 -12.54
C ALA A 363 -7.82 -26.99 -11.66
N THR A 364 -7.22 -28.13 -12.03
CA THR A 364 -7.33 -29.38 -11.27
C THR A 364 -6.57 -29.32 -9.95
N LYS A 365 -5.37 -28.71 -9.92
CA LYS A 365 -4.57 -28.51 -8.70
C LYS A 365 -5.24 -27.55 -7.72
N VAL A 366 -5.97 -26.54 -8.21
CA VAL A 366 -6.65 -25.55 -7.37
C VAL A 366 -7.74 -26.19 -6.51
N SER A 367 -8.58 -27.05 -7.09
CA SER A 367 -9.74 -27.61 -6.38
C SER A 367 -9.33 -28.51 -5.20
N ASP A 368 -8.38 -29.42 -5.43
CA ASP A 368 -7.86 -30.32 -4.40
C ASP A 368 -7.08 -29.56 -3.32
N GLY A 369 -6.25 -28.59 -3.73
CA GLY A 369 -5.50 -27.75 -2.80
C GLY A 369 -6.40 -26.91 -1.90
N ALA A 370 -7.43 -26.27 -2.48
CA ALA A 370 -8.36 -25.41 -1.75
C ALA A 370 -9.16 -26.23 -0.73
N GLN A 371 -9.61 -27.43 -1.13
CA GLN A 371 -10.30 -28.34 -0.23
C GLN A 371 -9.44 -28.72 0.97
N LYS A 372 -8.17 -29.08 0.76
CA LYS A 372 -7.26 -29.45 1.86
C LYS A 372 -6.92 -28.25 2.74
N ALA A 373 -6.66 -27.08 2.16
CA ALA A 373 -6.42 -25.84 2.89
C ALA A 373 -7.61 -25.50 3.80
N ARG A 374 -8.84 -25.63 3.29
CA ARG A 374 -10.08 -25.44 4.06
C ARG A 374 -10.22 -26.43 5.20
N VAL A 375 -10.02 -27.72 4.94
CA VAL A 375 -10.10 -28.77 5.98
C VAL A 375 -9.08 -28.50 7.08
N ARG A 376 -7.86 -28.12 6.72
CA ARG A 376 -6.84 -27.72 7.69
C ARG A 376 -7.29 -26.48 8.46
N PHE A 377 -7.73 -25.42 7.79
CA PHE A 377 -8.17 -24.19 8.46
C PHE A 377 -9.26 -24.45 9.50
N GLN A 378 -10.26 -25.27 9.16
CA GLN A 378 -11.29 -25.71 10.11
C GLN A 378 -10.72 -26.48 11.30
N ARG A 379 -9.73 -27.35 11.09
CA ARG A 379 -9.04 -28.06 12.16
C ARG A 379 -8.23 -27.14 13.07
N GLU A 380 -7.54 -26.12 12.52
CA GLU A 380 -6.81 -25.13 13.30
C GLU A 380 -7.77 -24.33 14.19
N LEU A 381 -8.91 -23.89 13.64
CA LEU A 381 -9.96 -23.22 14.41
C LEU A 381 -10.59 -24.12 15.48
N GLY A 382 -10.75 -25.42 15.20
CA GLY A 382 -11.21 -26.39 16.19
C GLY A 382 -10.24 -26.58 17.35
N THR A 383 -8.93 -26.64 17.06
CA THR A 383 -7.87 -26.69 18.08
C THR A 383 -7.88 -25.43 18.94
N LEU A 384 -8.02 -24.26 18.31
CA LEU A 384 -8.15 -22.99 18.99
C LEU A 384 -9.37 -22.93 19.90
N LEU A 385 -10.52 -23.43 19.43
CA LEU A 385 -11.73 -23.49 20.25
C LEU A 385 -11.50 -24.33 21.49
N ALA A 386 -10.90 -25.53 21.34
CA ALA A 386 -10.61 -26.40 22.47
C ALA A 386 -9.67 -25.73 23.51
N ALA A 387 -8.68 -24.97 23.04
CA ALA A 387 -7.80 -24.21 23.92
C ALA A 387 -8.55 -23.09 24.67
N VAL A 388 -9.39 -22.33 23.97
CA VAL A 388 -10.23 -21.27 24.56
C VAL A 388 -11.24 -21.84 25.55
N GLU A 389 -11.89 -22.95 25.23
CA GLU A 389 -12.83 -23.63 26.12
C GLU A 389 -12.14 -24.19 27.37
N GLY A 390 -10.92 -24.72 27.24
CA GLY A 390 -10.10 -25.14 28.38
C GLY A 390 -9.70 -24.00 29.31
N GLU A 391 -9.46 -22.79 28.78
CA GLU A 391 -9.21 -21.59 29.59
C GLU A 391 -10.50 -21.07 30.24
N ALA A 392 -11.58 -20.99 29.48
CA ALA A 392 -12.90 -20.58 29.98
C ALA A 392 -13.40 -21.50 31.09
N ALA A 393 -13.16 -22.81 31.01
CA ALA A 393 -13.52 -23.76 32.06
C ALA A 393 -12.79 -23.48 33.40
N ARG A 394 -11.59 -22.89 33.35
CA ARG A 394 -10.84 -22.47 34.54
C ARG A 394 -11.29 -21.11 35.08
N ARG A 395 -12.02 -20.33 34.29
CA ARG A 395 -12.53 -18.99 34.62
C ARG A 395 -13.97 -18.81 34.09
N PRO A 396 -14.96 -19.54 34.65
CA PRO A 396 -16.30 -19.64 34.07
C PRO A 396 -17.07 -18.31 34.04
N ASP A 397 -16.71 -17.35 34.90
CA ASP A 397 -17.33 -16.03 34.98
C ASP A 397 -16.44 -14.90 34.40
N ASP A 398 -15.42 -15.25 33.61
CA ASP A 398 -14.58 -14.29 32.90
C ASP A 398 -15.24 -13.91 31.57
N PHE A 399 -15.85 -12.71 31.53
CA PHE A 399 -16.56 -12.20 30.36
C PHE A 399 -15.65 -12.07 29.12
N SER A 400 -14.34 -11.85 29.29
CA SER A 400 -13.38 -11.78 28.18
C SER A 400 -13.16 -13.17 27.57
N MET A 401 -13.14 -14.23 28.39
CA MET A 401 -13.08 -15.62 27.90
C MET A 401 -14.32 -16.01 27.10
N LEU A 402 -15.50 -15.58 27.55
CA LEU A 402 -16.75 -15.82 26.82
C LEU A 402 -16.80 -15.05 25.49
N ASN A 403 -16.29 -13.83 25.45
CA ASN A 403 -16.17 -13.07 24.22
C ASN A 403 -15.27 -13.81 23.21
N ARG A 404 -14.06 -14.21 23.63
CA ARG A 404 -13.14 -14.99 22.79
C ARG A 404 -13.75 -16.31 22.32
N ARG A 405 -14.47 -17.02 23.19
CA ARG A 405 -15.15 -18.26 22.81
C ARG A 405 -16.18 -17.98 21.71
N GLY A 406 -17.03 -16.98 21.93
CA GLY A 406 -18.08 -16.59 20.99
C GLY A 406 -17.52 -16.31 19.62
N ILE A 407 -16.36 -15.67 19.60
CA ILE A 407 -15.64 -15.38 18.38
C ILE A 407 -15.25 -16.67 17.65
N VAL A 408 -14.57 -17.59 18.33
CA VAL A 408 -13.94 -18.71 17.63
C VAL A 408 -15.05 -19.52 16.97
N LEU A 409 -16.20 -19.56 17.64
CA LEU A 409 -17.46 -20.09 17.12
C LEU A 409 -17.95 -19.34 15.88
N VAL A 410 -17.89 -18.01 15.80
CA VAL A 410 -18.15 -17.25 14.55
C VAL A 410 -17.21 -17.69 13.43
N ALA A 411 -15.91 -17.80 13.70
CA ALA A 411 -14.91 -18.24 12.71
C ALA A 411 -15.19 -19.68 12.21
N LEU A 412 -15.71 -20.54 13.09
CA LEU A 412 -16.16 -21.90 12.78
C LEU A 412 -17.55 -21.97 12.12
N GLY A 413 -18.28 -20.86 12.01
CA GLY A 413 -19.66 -20.83 11.52
C GLY A 413 -20.72 -21.33 12.51
N ARG A 414 -20.37 -21.53 13.78
CA ARG A 414 -21.25 -21.97 14.88
C ARG A 414 -21.96 -20.77 15.51
N LEU A 415 -22.80 -20.08 14.74
CA LEU A 415 -23.34 -18.76 15.08
C LEU A 415 -24.25 -18.75 16.32
N ASP A 416 -25.06 -19.79 16.54
CA ASP A 416 -25.95 -19.87 17.70
C ASP A 416 -25.19 -19.97 19.03
N GLU A 417 -24.13 -20.77 19.04
CA GLU A 417 -23.25 -20.91 20.20
C GLU A 417 -22.40 -19.65 20.42
N ALA A 418 -22.03 -18.97 19.32
CA ALA A 418 -21.37 -17.68 19.38
C ALA A 418 -22.27 -16.64 20.06
N SER A 419 -23.52 -16.51 19.61
CA SER A 419 -24.52 -15.60 20.20
C SER A 419 -24.76 -15.89 21.68
N SER A 420 -24.84 -17.17 22.05
CA SER A 420 -25.00 -17.58 23.46
C SER A 420 -23.80 -17.15 24.31
N SER A 421 -22.59 -17.23 23.76
CA SER A 421 -21.36 -16.81 24.46
C SER A 421 -21.29 -15.30 24.64
N PHE A 422 -21.64 -14.52 23.61
CA PHE A 422 -21.67 -13.06 23.70
C PHE A 422 -22.74 -12.57 24.67
N ARG A 423 -23.96 -13.11 24.61
CA ARG A 423 -25.03 -12.78 25.56
C ARG A 423 -24.59 -13.05 27.00
N ARG A 424 -23.97 -14.21 27.24
CA ARG A 424 -23.47 -14.53 28.58
C ARG A 424 -22.38 -13.57 29.04
N SER A 425 -21.48 -13.15 28.14
CA SER A 425 -20.45 -12.15 28.43
C SER A 425 -21.07 -10.81 28.87
N VAL A 426 -22.08 -10.33 28.14
CA VAL A 426 -22.85 -9.14 28.49
C VAL A 426 -23.59 -9.29 29.81
N GLU A 427 -24.28 -10.42 30.04
CA GLU A 427 -25.02 -10.70 31.29
C GLU A 427 -24.12 -10.70 32.53
N LEU A 428 -22.85 -11.06 32.39
CA LEU A 428 -21.85 -11.00 33.46
C LEU A 428 -21.30 -9.59 33.71
N GLY A 429 -21.78 -8.58 32.98
CA GLY A 429 -21.39 -7.18 33.16
C GLY A 429 -20.08 -6.83 32.48
N ALA A 430 -19.83 -7.35 31.28
CA ALA A 430 -18.69 -6.94 30.46
C ALA A 430 -18.59 -5.41 30.41
N SER A 431 -17.43 -4.88 30.79
CA SER A 431 -17.15 -3.44 30.81
C SER A 431 -16.42 -2.96 29.55
N GLU A 432 -16.21 -3.86 28.60
CA GLU A 432 -15.60 -3.61 27.30
C GLU A 432 -16.66 -3.64 26.19
N PRO A 433 -16.52 -2.84 25.11
CA PRO A 433 -17.54 -2.74 24.06
C PRO A 433 -17.63 -3.97 23.14
N GLY A 434 -16.62 -4.85 23.17
CA GLY A 434 -16.47 -5.98 22.24
C GLY A 434 -17.66 -6.95 22.19
N PRO A 435 -18.10 -7.54 23.32
CA PRO A 435 -19.22 -8.48 23.35
C PRO A 435 -20.52 -7.91 22.77
N SER A 436 -20.88 -6.68 23.12
CA SER A 436 -22.09 -6.01 22.62
C SER A 436 -21.97 -5.74 21.11
N ASN A 437 -20.83 -5.22 20.65
CA ASN A 437 -20.60 -5.01 19.22
C ASN A 437 -20.66 -6.33 18.42
N ASN A 438 -20.05 -7.40 18.93
CA ASN A 438 -20.04 -8.71 18.29
C ASN A 438 -21.44 -9.35 18.23
N LEU A 439 -22.25 -9.15 19.28
CA LEU A 439 -23.66 -9.56 19.28
C LEU A 439 -24.47 -8.77 18.25
N GLY A 440 -24.25 -7.45 18.16
CA GLY A 440 -24.84 -6.60 17.12
C GLY A 440 -24.50 -7.09 15.71
N ASN A 441 -23.23 -7.42 15.45
CA ASN A 441 -22.77 -7.97 14.17
C ASN A 441 -23.46 -9.28 13.81
N LEU A 442 -23.61 -10.21 14.76
CA LEU A 442 -24.31 -11.47 14.51
C LEU A 442 -25.80 -11.27 14.21
N LEU A 443 -26.45 -10.34 14.90
CA LEU A 443 -27.86 -10.03 14.67
C LEU A 443 -28.06 -9.35 13.31
N LEU A 444 -27.13 -8.47 12.93
CA LEU A 444 -27.14 -7.84 11.61
C LEU A 444 -26.95 -8.87 10.48
N LEU A 445 -26.03 -9.83 10.65
CA LEU A 445 -25.85 -10.96 9.73
C LEU A 445 -27.10 -11.84 9.63
N GLY A 446 -27.83 -11.99 10.73
CA GLY A 446 -29.13 -12.68 10.79
C GLY A 446 -30.31 -11.86 10.25
N GLY A 447 -30.08 -10.63 9.77
CA GLY A 447 -31.12 -9.73 9.27
C GLY A 447 -31.93 -8.99 10.35
N ASN A 448 -31.55 -9.11 11.62
CA ASN A 448 -32.23 -8.47 12.75
C ASN A 448 -31.61 -7.10 13.07
N ALA A 449 -31.79 -6.15 12.15
CA ALA A 449 -31.20 -4.82 12.24
C ALA A 449 -31.67 -4.01 13.46
N VAL A 450 -32.89 -4.22 13.93
CA VAL A 450 -33.45 -3.51 15.11
C VAL A 450 -32.70 -3.90 16.39
N GLU A 451 -32.54 -5.19 16.65
CA GLU A 451 -31.77 -5.63 17.81
C GLU A 451 -30.27 -5.31 17.65
N ALA A 452 -29.73 -5.39 16.43
CA ALA A 452 -28.35 -5.00 16.18
C ALA A 452 -28.08 -3.54 16.59
N LEU A 453 -28.98 -2.61 16.25
CA LEU A 453 -28.90 -1.20 16.66
C LEU A 453 -28.83 -1.04 18.18
N HIS A 454 -29.67 -1.77 18.93
CA HIS A 454 -29.64 -1.73 20.39
C HIS A 454 -28.26 -2.14 20.94
N TRP A 455 -27.68 -3.23 20.42
CA TRP A 455 -26.38 -3.71 20.89
C TRP A 455 -25.20 -2.81 20.48
N TYR A 456 -25.29 -2.12 19.35
CA TYR A 456 -24.32 -1.08 18.99
C TYR A 456 -24.45 0.16 19.87
N ASP A 457 -25.67 0.55 20.26
CA ASP A 457 -25.89 1.64 21.23
C ASP A 457 -25.21 1.29 22.58
N GLU A 458 -25.43 0.08 23.10
CA GLU A 458 -24.76 -0.41 24.33
C GLU A 458 -23.23 -0.45 24.19
N ALA A 459 -22.70 -0.90 23.04
CA ALA A 459 -21.26 -0.92 22.79
C ALA A 459 -20.65 0.49 22.77
N LEU A 460 -21.35 1.48 22.21
CA LEU A 460 -20.89 2.88 22.20
C LEU A 460 -20.89 3.51 23.60
N GLU A 461 -21.78 3.09 24.49
CA GLU A 461 -21.75 3.54 25.88
C GLU A 461 -20.48 3.09 26.61
N LEU A 462 -19.88 1.97 26.20
CA LEU A 462 -18.64 1.43 26.77
C LEU A 462 -17.38 1.97 26.06
N ALA A 463 -17.46 2.30 24.77
CA ALA A 463 -16.33 2.76 23.94
C ALA A 463 -15.95 4.25 24.11
N ARG A 464 -16.07 4.84 25.32
CA ARG A 464 -16.00 6.30 25.52
C ARG A 464 -14.63 6.95 25.26
N THR A 465 -13.55 6.18 25.16
CA THR A 465 -12.17 6.70 25.10
C THR A 465 -11.32 6.15 23.95
N GLU A 466 -11.74 5.09 23.27
CA GLU A 466 -10.96 4.44 22.21
C GLU A 466 -11.51 4.83 20.83
N GLU A 467 -10.87 5.82 20.17
CA GLU A 467 -11.39 6.45 18.95
C GLU A 467 -11.59 5.46 17.79
N GLU A 468 -10.68 4.51 17.61
CA GLU A 468 -10.76 3.52 16.52
C GLU A 468 -11.86 2.48 16.74
N VAL A 469 -11.94 1.91 17.96
CA VAL A 469 -12.99 0.96 18.34
C VAL A 469 -14.35 1.64 18.26
N ARG A 470 -14.46 2.86 18.76
CA ARG A 470 -15.66 3.69 18.64
C ARG A 470 -16.04 3.90 17.17
N ARG A 471 -15.10 4.28 16.30
CA ARG A 471 -15.35 4.48 14.87
C ARG A 471 -15.94 3.22 14.22
N ARG A 472 -15.37 2.05 14.46
CA ARG A 472 -15.90 0.77 13.95
C ARG A 472 -17.34 0.53 14.38
N ILE A 473 -17.67 0.75 15.65
CA ILE A 473 -19.03 0.56 16.16
C ILE A 473 -20.00 1.57 15.52
N VAL A 474 -19.57 2.83 15.33
CA VAL A 474 -20.36 3.85 14.61
C VAL A 474 -20.66 3.41 13.19
N LEU A 475 -19.68 2.85 12.47
CA LEU A 475 -19.88 2.33 11.11
C LEU A 475 -20.89 1.17 11.08
N ASN A 476 -20.76 0.20 11.98
CA ASN A 476 -21.69 -0.93 12.10
C ASN A 476 -23.12 -0.47 12.41
N ARG A 477 -23.25 0.52 13.30
CA ARG A 477 -24.51 1.14 13.67
C ARG A 477 -25.16 1.90 12.51
N LEU A 478 -24.37 2.66 11.74
CA LEU A 478 -24.83 3.33 10.52
C LEU A 478 -25.34 2.32 9.49
N LEU A 479 -24.62 1.20 9.31
CA LEU A 479 -25.05 0.14 8.41
C LEU A 479 -26.35 -0.51 8.87
N ALA A 480 -26.50 -0.81 10.17
CA ALA A 480 -27.73 -1.38 10.70
C ALA A 480 -28.94 -0.45 10.54
N ALA A 481 -28.76 0.86 10.76
CA ALA A 481 -29.82 1.84 10.50
C ALA A 481 -30.16 1.95 9.01
N TRP A 482 -29.15 1.93 8.15
CA TRP A 482 -29.33 1.93 6.69
C TRP A 482 -30.08 0.69 6.19
N MET A 483 -29.75 -0.50 6.72
CA MET A 483 -30.45 -1.74 6.39
C MET A 483 -31.90 -1.77 6.88
N LEU A 484 -32.19 -1.08 7.98
CA LEU A 484 -33.55 -0.97 8.51
C LEU A 484 -34.40 -0.02 7.66
N ASP A 485 -33.92 1.19 7.44
CA ASP A 485 -34.58 2.20 6.60
C ASP A 485 -33.55 3.26 6.15
N PRO A 486 -33.07 3.20 4.88
CA PRO A 486 -32.05 4.12 4.38
C PRO A 486 -32.55 5.55 4.20
N ALA A 487 -33.87 5.77 4.19
CA ALA A 487 -34.50 7.10 4.19
C ALA A 487 -35.07 7.47 5.57
N GLY A 488 -34.91 6.59 6.55
CA GLY A 488 -35.52 6.70 7.86
C GLY A 488 -34.91 7.79 8.71
N SER A 489 -35.72 8.36 9.60
CA SER A 489 -35.29 9.41 10.52
C SER A 489 -34.11 8.97 11.40
N ARG A 490 -34.05 7.68 11.77
CA ARG A 490 -32.93 7.13 12.56
C ARG A 490 -31.62 7.15 11.78
N PHE A 491 -31.58 6.66 10.54
CA PHE A 491 -30.36 6.70 9.73
C PHE A 491 -29.89 8.14 9.49
N LEU A 492 -30.82 9.04 9.14
CA LEU A 492 -30.52 10.46 8.95
C LEU A 492 -29.99 11.12 10.23
N GLU A 493 -30.59 10.84 11.39
CA GLU A 493 -30.09 11.31 12.70
C GLU A 493 -28.65 10.87 12.94
N LEU A 494 -28.33 9.61 12.66
CA LEU A 494 -26.99 9.05 12.85
C LEU A 494 -25.97 9.66 11.90
N VAL A 495 -26.34 9.88 10.64
CA VAL A 495 -25.48 10.54 9.65
C VAL A 495 -25.19 11.98 10.07
N LEU A 496 -26.20 12.73 10.52
CA LEU A 496 -26.04 14.11 10.97
C LEU A 496 -25.23 14.23 12.28
N GLY A 497 -25.23 13.18 13.11
CA GLY A 497 -24.48 13.12 14.36
C GLY A 497 -23.08 12.53 14.25
N ALA A 498 -22.71 11.94 13.12
CA ALA A 498 -21.37 11.39 12.88
C ALA A 498 -20.40 12.50 12.45
N ASN A 499 -19.11 12.33 12.76
CA ASN A 499 -18.08 13.25 12.27
C ASN A 499 -17.76 12.98 10.79
N ASP A 500 -17.14 13.97 10.12
CA ASP A 500 -16.85 13.90 8.69
C ASP A 500 -15.92 12.74 8.31
N ASP A 501 -15.00 12.34 9.19
CA ASP A 501 -14.08 11.24 8.94
C ASP A 501 -14.77 9.87 9.02
N ASP A 502 -15.70 9.69 9.97
CA ASP A 502 -16.52 8.48 10.10
C ASP A 502 -17.50 8.37 8.93
N LEU A 503 -18.09 9.49 8.49
CA LEU A 503 -18.92 9.52 7.28
C LEU A 503 -18.10 9.23 6.04
N ARG A 504 -16.91 9.81 5.91
CA ARG A 504 -16.00 9.51 4.79
C ARG A 504 -15.62 8.04 4.80
N ALA A 505 -15.30 7.45 5.95
CA ALA A 505 -15.01 6.03 6.08
C ALA A 505 -16.23 5.15 5.76
N PHE A 506 -17.44 5.53 6.21
CA PHE A 506 -18.68 4.84 5.89
C PHE A 506 -18.93 4.86 4.38
N TYR A 507 -18.92 6.04 3.76
CA TYR A 507 -19.16 6.18 2.33
C TYR A 507 -18.02 5.60 1.49
N GLN A 508 -16.75 5.64 1.91
CA GLN A 508 -15.64 4.99 1.20
C GLN A 508 -15.67 3.47 1.34
N GLY A 509 -16.05 2.95 2.52
CA GLY A 509 -16.24 1.54 2.79
C GLY A 509 -17.45 0.97 2.04
N VAL A 510 -18.54 1.73 1.94
CA VAL A 510 -19.73 1.41 1.13
C VAL A 510 -19.47 1.64 -0.38
N ASN A 511 -18.61 2.60 -0.76
CA ASN A 511 -18.16 2.83 -2.15
C ASN A 511 -17.00 1.91 -2.60
N GLY A 512 -16.49 1.03 -1.73
CA GLY A 512 -15.43 0.05 -2.01
C GLY A 512 -15.92 -1.33 -2.49
N GLY A 513 -17.24 -1.56 -2.49
CA GLY A 513 -17.94 -2.79 -2.95
C GLY A 513 -19.25 -2.93 -2.18
N PRO A 514 -20.40 -3.41 -2.74
CA PRO A 514 -20.62 -4.35 -3.86
C PRO A 514 -20.88 -3.76 -5.25
N LEU A 515 -20.95 -2.43 -5.40
CA LEU A 515 -21.66 -1.78 -6.51
C LEU A 515 -20.77 -1.25 -7.65
N ARG A 516 -19.46 -1.51 -7.65
CA ARG A 516 -18.62 -1.29 -8.85
C ARG A 516 -18.81 -2.42 -9.87
N GLY A 517 -20.04 -2.49 -10.38
CA GLY A 517 -20.45 -3.38 -11.45
C GLY A 517 -21.56 -2.71 -12.26
N GLY A 518 -21.23 -1.62 -12.94
CA GLY A 518 -22.07 -1.07 -14.01
C GLY A 518 -22.73 0.28 -13.75
N ALA A 519 -21.98 1.35 -13.46
CA ALA A 519 -22.35 2.70 -13.86
C ALA A 519 -21.15 3.64 -13.73
N ASN A 520 -20.80 4.33 -14.81
CA ASN A 520 -19.93 5.50 -14.77
C ASN A 520 -20.61 6.57 -13.91
N ALA A 521 -20.13 6.78 -12.70
CA ALA A 521 -20.67 7.80 -11.80
C ALA A 521 -19.98 9.15 -12.04
N GLU A 522 -20.38 9.84 -13.11
CA GLU A 522 -20.34 11.31 -13.17
C GLU A 522 -21.60 11.94 -12.56
N ASP A 523 -22.58 11.13 -12.11
CA ASP A 523 -23.87 11.62 -11.60
C ASP A 523 -24.24 11.02 -10.22
N PRO A 524 -24.17 11.81 -9.14
CA PRO A 524 -24.58 11.43 -7.78
C PRO A 524 -26.05 10.99 -7.64
N SER A 525 -26.91 11.29 -8.61
CA SER A 525 -28.33 10.94 -8.57
C SER A 525 -28.63 9.46 -8.85
N SER A 526 -27.66 8.72 -9.41
CA SER A 526 -27.79 7.30 -9.77
C SER A 526 -27.68 6.31 -8.58
N VAL A 527 -27.22 6.76 -7.41
CA VAL A 527 -27.11 5.95 -6.20
C VAL A 527 -28.49 5.72 -5.53
N ALA A 528 -29.47 6.54 -5.86
CA ALA A 528 -30.79 6.57 -5.23
C ALA A 528 -31.72 5.38 -5.60
N SER A 529 -31.31 4.47 -6.49
CA SER A 529 -32.19 3.41 -7.03
C SER A 529 -31.80 1.98 -6.64
N ILE A 530 -30.97 1.78 -5.62
CA ILE A 530 -30.54 0.44 -5.20
C ILE A 530 -31.47 -0.03 -4.08
N SER A 531 -32.28 -1.06 -4.36
CA SER A 531 -33.19 -1.65 -3.38
C SER A 531 -32.40 -2.39 -2.29
N ALA A 532 -32.83 -2.26 -1.03
CA ALA A 532 -32.25 -2.97 0.11
C ALA A 532 -32.25 -4.51 -0.04
N SER A 533 -33.13 -5.05 -0.91
CA SER A 533 -33.19 -6.47 -1.25
C SER A 533 -32.05 -6.99 -2.13
N ASP A 534 -31.29 -6.09 -2.76
CA ASP A 534 -30.32 -6.43 -3.80
C ASP A 534 -28.88 -6.46 -3.27
N VAL A 535 -28.69 -6.21 -1.97
CA VAL A 535 -27.38 -6.33 -1.30
C VAL A 535 -27.18 -7.77 -0.85
N PRO A 536 -26.22 -8.52 -1.43
CA PRO A 536 -25.99 -9.90 -1.06
C PRO A 536 -25.42 -9.97 0.37
N VAL A 537 -26.10 -10.69 1.28
CA VAL A 537 -25.70 -10.88 2.68
C VAL A 537 -24.28 -11.47 2.80
N ASP A 538 -23.86 -12.26 1.81
CA ASP A 538 -22.51 -12.79 1.65
C ASP A 538 -21.44 -11.71 1.42
N ARG A 539 -21.78 -10.55 0.83
CA ARG A 539 -20.86 -9.41 0.72
C ARG A 539 -20.75 -8.60 2.02
N LEU A 540 -21.80 -8.62 2.86
CA LEU A 540 -21.79 -8.04 4.21
C LEU A 540 -20.84 -8.78 5.16
N VAL A 541 -20.69 -10.10 4.98
CA VAL A 541 -19.75 -10.93 5.76
C VAL A 541 -18.28 -10.54 5.53
N HIS A 542 -17.93 -10.03 4.36
CA HIS A 542 -16.59 -9.54 4.06
C HIS A 542 -16.30 -8.15 4.67
N TRP A 543 -17.37 -7.38 4.93
CA TRP A 543 -17.32 -6.03 5.48
C TRP A 543 -17.14 -6.05 7.01
N LEU A 544 -17.88 -6.91 7.72
CA LEU A 544 -17.69 -7.25 9.14
C LEU A 544 -16.37 -8.01 9.38
#